data_AF-A0A6C0DIJ1-F1
#
_entry.id   AF-A0A6C0DIJ1-F1
#
_cell.length_a   1.000
_cell.length_b   1.000
_cell.length_c   1.000
_cell.angle_alpha   90.00
_cell.angle_beta   90.00
_cell.angle_gamma   90.00
#
_symmetry.space_group_name_H-M   'P 1'
#
loop_
_entity.id
_entity.type
_entity.pdbx_description
1 polymer ?
#
loop_
_entity_poly.entity_id
_entity_poly.type
_entity_poly.pdbx_seq_one_letter_code
_entity_poly.pdbx_strand_id
1 'polypeptide(L)'
;MSEQKPTINKTTSEPNYRLPSDVTLKHAAKLSIVEDKPIMLDYWTSSLDKKALIGGKATGEKLLVKSEDEYTSGIAKFYKSNEEFIVITENSIYIVASDIPTRKIS
;
A
#
# COMPACT_ATOMS: atom_id res chain seq x y z
N MET A 1 44.59 -19.72 24.77
CA MET A 1 44.36 -19.20 23.40
C MET A 1 42.94 -19.54 23.01
N SER A 2 42.08 -18.53 22.87
CA SER A 2 40.81 -18.68 22.17
C SER A 2 40.63 -17.39 21.38
N GLU A 3 40.92 -17.49 20.08
CA GLU A 3 40.75 -16.42 19.10
C GLU A 3 39.31 -15.94 19.08
N GLN A 4 39.08 -14.67 19.41
CA GLN A 4 37.88 -13.96 19.01
C GLN A 4 38.04 -13.53 17.55
N LYS A 5 37.30 -14.19 16.65
CA LYS A 5 37.09 -13.69 15.28
C LYS A 5 36.24 -12.42 15.33
N PRO A 6 36.65 -11.33 14.66
CA PRO A 6 35.82 -10.13 14.55
C PRO A 6 34.61 -10.43 13.66
N THR A 7 33.41 -10.33 14.23
CA THR A 7 32.15 -10.45 13.48
C THR A 7 31.93 -9.16 12.68
N ILE A 8 31.90 -9.31 11.36
CA ILE A 8 31.61 -8.24 10.40
C ILE A 8 30.16 -7.76 10.62
N ASN A 9 29.98 -6.54 11.12
CA ASN A 9 28.68 -5.87 11.17
C ASN A 9 28.20 -5.59 9.74
N LYS A 10 27.41 -6.51 9.19
CA LYS A 10 26.60 -6.24 8.01
C LYS A 10 25.42 -5.40 8.49
N THR A 11 25.51 -4.08 8.34
CA THR A 11 24.39 -3.15 8.51
C THR A 11 23.33 -3.48 7.47
N THR A 12 22.49 -4.49 7.75
CA THR A 12 21.19 -4.63 7.10
C THR A 12 20.36 -3.45 7.56
N SER A 13 20.30 -2.41 6.72
CA SER A 13 19.31 -1.36 6.81
C SER A 13 17.94 -2.02 6.69
N GLU A 14 17.34 -2.37 7.82
CA GLU A 14 15.90 -2.63 7.91
C GLU A 14 15.21 -1.50 7.15
N PRO A 15 14.40 -1.77 6.12
CA PRO A 15 13.65 -0.71 5.46
C PRO A 15 12.73 -0.13 6.53
N ASN A 16 13.09 1.04 7.04
CA ASN A 16 12.30 1.77 8.02
C ASN A 16 11.07 2.33 7.28
N TYR A 17 10.10 1.44 7.02
CA TYR A 17 8.86 1.81 6.38
C TYR A 17 8.11 2.75 7.31
N ARG A 18 7.90 3.97 6.87
CA ARG A 18 7.06 4.93 7.59
C ARG A 18 5.68 4.33 7.83
N LEU A 19 5.10 4.62 8.98
CA LEU A 19 3.71 4.26 9.25
C LEU A 19 2.77 5.24 8.53
N PRO A 20 1.57 4.80 8.13
CA PRO A 20 0.53 5.72 7.71
C PRO A 20 0.20 6.71 8.83
N SER A 21 -0.17 7.92 8.47
CA SER A 21 -0.57 8.92 9.46
C SER A 21 -1.78 8.49 10.31
N ASP A 22 -1.83 8.94 11.57
CA ASP A 22 -2.94 8.67 12.50
C ASP A 22 -4.30 9.09 11.92
N VAL A 23 -4.32 10.17 11.15
CA VAL A 23 -5.52 10.69 10.49
C VAL A 23 -6.02 9.70 9.44
N THR A 24 -5.12 9.17 8.61
CA THR A 24 -5.44 8.19 7.58
C THR A 24 -5.94 6.89 8.21
N LEU A 25 -5.29 6.39 9.26
CA LEU A 25 -5.74 5.20 9.99
C LEU A 25 -7.12 5.39 10.63
N LYS A 26 -7.38 6.54 11.27
CA LYS A 26 -8.71 6.86 11.83
C LYS A 26 -9.77 6.91 10.75
N HIS A 27 -9.47 7.49 9.60
CA HIS A 27 -10.41 7.57 8.48
C HIS A 27 -10.69 6.18 7.89
N ALA A 28 -9.66 5.37 7.66
CA ALA A 28 -9.79 4.00 7.18
C ALA A 28 -10.59 3.13 8.16
N ALA A 29 -10.34 3.27 9.47
CA ALA A 29 -11.10 2.59 10.51
C ALA A 29 -12.59 2.98 10.48
N LYS A 30 -12.90 4.27 10.33
CA LYS A 30 -14.29 4.73 10.18
C LYS A 30 -14.97 4.09 8.97
N LEU A 31 -14.27 4.05 7.83
CA LEU A 31 -14.79 3.43 6.61
C LEU A 31 -14.98 1.92 6.77
N SER A 32 -14.04 1.24 7.43
CA SER A 32 -14.10 -0.19 7.74
C SER A 32 -15.33 -0.54 8.58
N ILE A 33 -15.65 0.27 9.58
CA ILE A 33 -16.84 0.09 10.42
C ILE A 33 -18.15 0.34 9.64
N VAL A 34 -18.18 1.38 8.81
CA VAL A 34 -19.40 1.77 8.07
C VAL A 34 -19.71 0.81 6.93
N GLU A 35 -18.69 0.35 6.22
CA GLU A 35 -18.83 -0.48 5.02
C GLU A 35 -18.70 -1.98 5.33
N ASP A 36 -18.39 -2.35 6.58
CA ASP A 36 -18.08 -3.71 7.04
C ASP A 36 -17.01 -4.40 6.18
N LYS A 37 -15.86 -3.73 6.04
CA LYS A 37 -14.73 -4.21 5.20
C LYS A 37 -13.42 -4.21 5.98
N PRO A 38 -12.62 -5.30 5.93
CA PRO A 38 -11.31 -5.32 6.54
C PRO A 38 -10.35 -4.33 5.89
N ILE A 39 -9.44 -3.78 6.70
CA ILE A 39 -8.32 -2.95 6.23
C ILE A 39 -7.14 -3.87 5.90
N MET A 40 -6.67 -3.81 4.66
CA MET A 40 -5.52 -4.55 4.14
C MET A 40 -4.34 -3.61 3.93
N LEU A 41 -3.19 -3.96 4.50
CA LEU A 41 -1.95 -3.16 4.46
C LEU A 41 -0.83 -3.87 3.68
N ASP A 42 -1.14 -4.96 3.01
CA ASP A 42 -0.28 -5.75 2.12
C ASP A 42 0.31 -4.92 0.97
N TYR A 43 -0.41 -3.89 0.50
CA TYR A 43 0.05 -2.96 -0.53
C TYR A 43 0.87 -1.77 0.01
N TRP A 44 0.94 -1.57 1.33
CA TRP A 44 1.60 -0.39 1.91
C TRP A 44 3.08 -0.31 1.57
N THR A 45 3.86 -1.33 1.93
CA THR A 45 5.30 -1.38 1.65
C THR A 45 5.59 -1.38 0.15
N SER A 46 4.77 -2.08 -0.63
CA SER A 46 4.88 -2.13 -2.09
C SER A 46 4.61 -0.78 -2.75
N SER A 47 3.72 0.03 -2.17
CA SER A 47 3.45 1.39 -2.63
C SER A 47 4.61 2.34 -2.33
N LEU A 48 5.24 2.22 -1.15
CA LEU A 48 6.45 2.99 -0.79
C LEU A 48 7.66 2.62 -1.67
N ASP A 49 7.82 1.34 -1.97
CA ASP A 49 8.85 0.82 -2.86
C ASP A 49 8.57 1.14 -4.35
N LYS A 50 7.41 1.74 -4.66
CA LYS A 50 6.93 2.00 -6.03
C LYS A 50 6.87 0.75 -6.92
N LYS A 51 6.74 -0.41 -6.28
CA LYS A 51 6.49 -1.71 -6.94
C LYS A 51 5.01 -1.83 -7.32
N ALA A 52 4.14 -1.34 -6.46
CA ALA A 52 2.71 -1.23 -6.76
C ALA A 52 2.41 0.03 -7.57
N LEU A 53 1.38 -0.03 -8.39
CA LEU A 53 0.87 1.05 -9.23
C LEU A 53 -0.66 1.04 -9.27
N ILE A 54 -1.25 2.19 -9.52
CA ILE A 54 -2.68 2.31 -9.81
C ILE A 54 -2.87 2.19 -11.32
N GLY A 55 -3.50 1.10 -11.75
CA GLY A 55 -3.83 0.84 -13.14
C GLY A 55 -5.22 1.38 -13.48
N GLY A 56 -5.32 2.27 -14.46
CA GLY A 56 -6.61 2.73 -14.98
C GLY A 56 -7.00 1.98 -16.25
N LYS A 57 -8.15 1.31 -16.26
CA LYS A 57 -8.75 0.68 -17.44
C LYS A 57 -9.33 1.73 -18.39
N ALA A 58 -9.46 1.39 -19.66
CA ALA A 58 -10.14 2.21 -20.67
C ALA A 58 -11.61 2.53 -20.31
N THR A 59 -12.26 1.68 -19.50
CA THR A 59 -13.63 1.87 -19.00
C THR A 59 -13.75 2.94 -17.92
N GLY A 60 -12.64 3.49 -17.42
CA GLY A 60 -12.60 4.47 -16.35
C GLY A 60 -12.46 3.87 -14.95
N GLU A 61 -12.54 2.55 -14.81
CA GLU A 61 -12.26 1.84 -13.56
C GLU A 61 -10.76 1.87 -13.24
N LYS A 62 -10.43 2.01 -11.95
CA LYS A 62 -9.06 1.93 -11.46
C LYS A 62 -8.88 0.63 -10.68
N LEU A 63 -7.69 0.05 -10.67
CA LEU A 63 -7.32 -1.10 -9.83
C LEU A 63 -5.92 -0.88 -9.26
N LEU A 64 -5.62 -1.53 -8.14
CA LEU A 64 -4.26 -1.60 -7.61
C LEU A 64 -3.57 -2.81 -8.24
N VAL A 65 -2.39 -2.58 -8.81
CA VAL A 65 -1.56 -3.61 -9.44
C VAL A 65 -0.23 -3.64 -8.68
N LYS A 66 0.12 -4.76 -8.06
CA LYS A 66 1.43 -4.96 -7.43
C LYS A 66 2.40 -5.68 -8.36
N SER A 67 1.87 -6.58 -9.17
CA SER A 67 2.59 -7.29 -10.24
C SER A 67 1.58 -7.74 -11.31
N GLU A 68 2.06 -8.34 -12.40
CA GLU A 68 1.17 -8.85 -13.47
C GLU A 68 0.18 -9.92 -12.95
N ASP A 69 0.60 -10.70 -11.95
CA ASP A 69 -0.21 -11.77 -11.35
C ASP A 69 -1.00 -11.33 -10.10
N GLU A 70 -0.59 -10.22 -9.45
CA GLU A 70 -1.18 -9.74 -8.19
C GLU A 70 -1.79 -8.35 -8.38
N TYR A 71 -3.12 -8.34 -8.56
CA TYR A 71 -3.92 -7.13 -8.66
C TYR A 71 -5.22 -7.25 -7.87
N THR A 72 -5.77 -6.11 -7.45
CA THR A 72 -7.04 -6.05 -6.74
C THR A 72 -8.22 -6.04 -7.71
N SER A 73 -9.43 -6.27 -7.18
CA SER A 73 -10.65 -5.90 -7.89
C SER A 73 -10.72 -4.39 -8.16
N GLY A 74 -11.70 -3.99 -8.97
CA GLY A 74 -11.96 -2.59 -9.29
C GLY A 74 -12.13 -1.74 -8.02
N ILE A 75 -11.50 -0.57 -8.03
CA ILE A 75 -11.62 0.45 -7.00
C ILE A 75 -13.01 1.06 -7.10
N ALA A 76 -13.82 0.85 -6.07
CA ALA A 76 -15.16 1.42 -5.96
C ALA A 76 -15.10 2.87 -5.45
N LYS A 77 -14.25 3.15 -4.45
CA LYS A 77 -14.07 4.50 -3.90
C LYS A 77 -12.58 4.77 -3.66
N PHE A 78 -12.18 6.01 -3.85
CA PHE A 78 -10.80 6.45 -3.68
C PHE A 78 -10.77 7.76 -2.91
N TYR A 79 -10.05 7.78 -1.79
CA TYR A 79 -9.91 8.95 -0.94
C TYR A 79 -8.43 9.33 -0.79
N LYS A 80 -8.17 10.64 -0.81
CA LYS A 80 -6.86 11.19 -0.46
C LYS A 80 -6.88 11.68 0.98
N SER A 81 -5.89 11.26 1.75
CA SER A 81 -5.69 11.65 3.14
C SER A 81 -4.22 12.02 3.32
N ASN A 82 -3.91 13.32 3.36
CA ASN A 82 -2.55 13.85 3.42
C ASN A 82 -1.62 13.26 2.35
N GLU A 83 -0.63 12.48 2.78
CA GLU A 83 0.38 11.82 1.95
C GLU A 83 0.05 10.35 1.68
N GLU A 84 -1.19 9.93 1.94
CA GLU A 84 -1.69 8.59 1.73
C GLU A 84 -3.00 8.60 0.91
N PHE A 85 -3.30 7.44 0.33
CA PHE A 85 -4.56 7.14 -0.31
C PHE A 85 -5.24 5.98 0.39
N ILE A 86 -6.55 6.12 0.59
CA ILE A 86 -7.43 5.05 1.07
C ILE A 86 -8.23 4.58 -0.14
N VAL A 87 -8.04 3.31 -0.48
CA VAL A 87 -8.61 2.68 -1.66
C VAL A 87 -9.61 1.65 -1.22
N ILE A 88 -10.88 1.82 -1.58
CA ILE A 88 -11.94 0.89 -1.23
C ILE A 88 -12.28 0.07 -2.47
N THR A 89 -12.12 -1.23 -2.34
CA THR A 89 -12.58 -2.21 -3.32
C THR A 89 -13.90 -2.82 -2.85
N GLU A 90 -14.39 -3.82 -3.59
CA GLU A 90 -15.65 -4.49 -3.25
C GLU A 90 -15.64 -5.15 -1.86
N ASN A 91 -14.52 -5.75 -1.45
CA ASN A 91 -14.46 -6.55 -0.21
C ASN A 91 -13.46 -6.03 0.82
N SER A 92 -12.57 -5.10 0.46
CA SER A 92 -11.48 -4.67 1.34
C SER A 92 -11.08 -3.22 1.12
N ILE A 93 -10.49 -2.63 2.16
CA ILE A 93 -9.96 -1.27 2.16
C ILE A 93 -8.45 -1.35 2.20
N TYR A 94 -7.77 -0.79 1.19
CA TYR A 94 -6.32 -0.70 1.14
C TYR A 94 -5.84 0.69 1.50
N ILE A 95 -4.67 0.76 2.14
CA ILE A 95 -3.95 2.02 2.36
C ILE A 95 -2.66 1.96 1.57
N VAL A 96 -2.43 2.97 0.74
CA VAL A 96 -1.21 3.11 -0.06
C VAL A 96 -0.66 4.52 0.07
N ALA A 97 0.64 4.67 -0.17
CA ALA A 97 1.28 5.97 -0.17
C ALA A 97 0.83 6.81 -1.38
N SER A 98 0.80 8.14 -1.21
CA SER A 98 0.34 9.06 -2.25
C SER A 98 1.28 9.21 -3.45
N ASP A 99 2.52 8.75 -3.30
CA ASP A 99 3.55 8.74 -4.33
C ASP A 99 3.49 7.49 -5.23
N ILE A 100 2.47 6.63 -5.04
CA ILE A 100 2.24 5.45 -5.86
C ILE A 100 2.07 5.84 -7.34
N PRO A 101 2.83 5.25 -8.28
CA PRO A 101 2.71 5.56 -9.70
C PRO A 101 1.33 5.18 -10.24
N THR A 102 0.79 5.99 -11.15
CA THR A 102 -0.46 5.69 -11.85
C THR A 102 -0.18 5.47 -13.34
N ARG A 103 -0.66 4.37 -13.91
CA ARG A 103 -0.54 4.06 -15.35
C ARG A 103 -1.92 3.75 -15.94
N LYS A 104 -2.13 4.15 -17.19
CA LYS A 104 -3.29 3.68 -17.97
C LYS A 104 -2.91 2.33 -18.59
N ILE A 105 -3.68 1.30 -18.27
CA ILE A 105 -3.59 -0.03 -18.85
C ILE A 105 -4.73 -0.14 -19.87
N SER A 106 -4.36 -0.32 -21.14
CA SER A 106 -5.27 -0.30 -22.28
C SER A 106 -5.70 -1.69 -22.70
#